data_AF-X1KGU1-F1
#
_entry.id   AF-X1KGU1-F1
#
_cell.length_a   1.000
_cell.length_b   1.000
_cell.length_c   1.000
_cell.angle_alpha   90.00
_cell.angle_beta   90.00
_cell.angle_gamma   90.00
#
_symmetry.space_group_name_H-M   'P 1'
#
loop_
_entity.id
_entity.type
_entity.pdbx_description
1 polymer ?
#
loop_
_entity_poly.entity_id
_entity_poly.type
_entity_poly.pdbx_seq_one_letter_code
_entity_poly.pdbx_strand_id
1 'polypeptide(L)'
;MSKENIDEALEKWGEKAGVAELPTNFTICGCKGTVITTEDGKRHIELECKGKKDRDDVAAIFEEEVVLRVNPRVVLDDNPPAAPAAPELDTRLNPSES
;
A
#
# COMPACT_ATOMS: atom_id res chain seq x y z
N MET A 1 -9.70 1.54 22.21
CA MET A 1 -9.41 2.05 20.86
C MET A 1 -8.52 1.03 20.18
N SER A 2 -9.10 0.21 19.30
CA SER A 2 -8.37 -0.74 18.47
C SER A 2 -7.45 0.04 17.53
N LYS A 3 -6.14 -0.17 17.64
CA LYS A 3 -5.16 0.28 16.63
C LYS A 3 -5.21 -0.74 15.50
N GLU A 4 -6.12 -0.57 14.56
CA GLU A 4 -6.05 -1.33 13.31
C GLU A 4 -4.73 -0.95 12.63
N ASN A 5 -3.89 -1.94 12.33
CA ASN A 5 -2.64 -1.71 11.64
C ASN A 5 -2.92 -1.39 10.18
N ILE A 6 -2.07 -0.56 9.58
CA ILE A 6 -2.29 -0.05 8.22
C ILE A 6 -2.39 -1.18 7.19
N ASP A 7 -1.69 -2.29 7.41
CA ASP A 7 -1.76 -3.48 6.58
C ASP A 7 -3.16 -4.12 6.60
N GLU A 8 -3.77 -4.26 7.79
CA GLU A 8 -5.11 -4.82 7.94
C GLU A 8 -6.19 -3.91 7.33
N ALA A 9 -5.99 -2.59 7.41
CA ALA A 9 -6.87 -1.62 6.76
C ALA A 9 -6.75 -1.69 5.23
N LEU A 10 -5.53 -1.84 4.70
CA LEU A 10 -5.26 -1.93 3.27
C LEU A 10 -5.75 -3.25 2.65
N GLU A 11 -5.62 -4.38 3.35
CA GLU A 11 -6.16 -5.68 2.91
C GLU A 11 -7.68 -5.66 2.84
N LYS A 12 -8.35 -5.10 3.87
CA LYS A 12 -9.79 -4.84 3.86
C LYS A 12 -10.23 -3.93 2.71
N TRP A 13 -9.36 -3.04 2.22
CA TRP A 13 -9.62 -2.18 1.07
C TRP A 13 -9.35 -2.87 -0.26
N GLY A 14 -8.31 -3.70 -0.35
CA GLY A 14 -7.94 -4.47 -1.54
C GLY A 14 -8.98 -5.50 -1.96
N GLU A 15 -9.59 -6.20 -1.00
CA GLU A 15 -10.66 -7.18 -1.26
C GLU A 15 -12.01 -6.53 -1.65
N LYS A 16 -12.21 -5.26 -1.31
CA LYS A 16 -13.44 -4.49 -1.62
C LYS A 16 -13.32 -3.59 -2.85
N ALA A 17 -12.14 -3.49 -3.47
CA ALA A 17 -11.85 -2.53 -4.54
C ALA A 17 -12.43 -2.94 -5.93
N GLY A 18 -13.72 -3.24 -5.98
CA GLY A 18 -14.55 -2.87 -7.12
C GLY A 18 -15.15 -1.50 -6.83
N VAL A 19 -14.47 -0.41 -7.22
CA VAL A 19 -14.97 0.98 -7.09
C VAL A 19 -15.64 1.29 -5.72
N ALA A 20 -15.11 0.74 -4.62
CA ALA A 20 -15.61 1.08 -3.30
C ALA A 20 -15.07 2.47 -2.92
N GLU A 21 -15.98 3.38 -2.57
CA GLU A 21 -15.72 4.77 -2.18
C GLU A 21 -14.59 4.84 -1.14
N LEU A 22 -13.38 5.17 -1.59
CA LEU A 22 -12.24 5.36 -0.71
C LEU A 22 -12.53 6.51 0.26
N PRO A 23 -12.04 6.43 1.51
CA PRO A 23 -12.22 7.51 2.48
C PRO A 23 -11.67 8.82 1.90
N THR A 24 -12.56 9.79 1.70
CA THR A 24 -12.23 11.11 1.15
C THR A 24 -11.74 12.08 2.23
N ASN A 25 -11.77 11.69 3.51
CA ASN A 25 -11.33 12.53 4.61
C ASN A 25 -10.10 11.97 5.33
N PHE A 26 -9.21 12.85 5.77
CA PHE A 26 -8.00 12.49 6.51
C PHE A 26 -7.57 13.63 7.45
N THR A 27 -6.56 13.39 8.28
CA THR A 27 -5.98 14.40 9.17
C THR A 27 -4.47 14.37 9.06
N ILE A 28 -3.83 15.53 8.85
CA ILE A 28 -2.37 15.66 8.69
C ILE A 28 -1.89 16.92 9.40
N CYS A 29 -0.84 16.81 10.23
CA CYS A 29 -0.19 17.91 10.94
C CYS A 29 -1.16 18.95 11.54
N GLY A 30 -2.24 18.51 12.17
CA GLY A 30 -3.23 19.40 12.80
C GLY A 30 -4.31 19.96 11.86
N CYS A 31 -4.26 19.66 10.57
CA CYS A 31 -5.28 20.01 9.57
C CYS A 31 -6.19 18.81 9.26
N LYS A 32 -7.47 19.09 9.01
CA LYS A 32 -8.43 18.12 8.46
C LYS A 32 -8.48 18.29 6.95
N GLY A 33 -8.22 17.21 6.22
CA GLY A 33 -8.22 17.17 4.76
C GLY A 33 -9.46 16.48 4.20
N THR A 34 -9.98 17.01 3.10
CA THR A 34 -11.05 16.38 2.31
C THR A 34 -10.66 16.37 0.83
N VAL A 35 -10.83 15.23 0.16
CA VAL A 35 -10.68 15.09 -1.28
C VAL A 35 -12.00 15.47 -1.94
N ILE A 36 -11.96 16.49 -2.77
CA ILE A 36 -13.11 17.02 -3.50
C ILE A 36 -12.94 16.67 -4.98
N THR A 37 -14.02 16.20 -5.60
CA THR A 37 -14.10 16.00 -7.04
C THR A 37 -14.92 17.14 -7.65
N THR A 38 -14.33 17.88 -8.57
CA THR A 38 -15.02 18.97 -9.28
C THR A 38 -15.97 18.42 -10.34
N GLU A 39 -16.87 19.26 -10.86
CA GLU A 39 -17.81 18.90 -11.93
C GLU A 39 -17.09 18.41 -13.20
N ASP A 40 -15.86 18.89 -13.45
CA ASP A 40 -14.98 18.46 -14.54
C ASP A 40 -14.25 17.12 -14.27
N GLY A 41 -14.50 16.48 -13.13
CA GLY A 41 -13.85 15.23 -12.72
C GLY A 41 -12.41 15.37 -12.19
N LYS A 42 -11.91 16.60 -12.01
CA LYS A 42 -10.61 16.83 -11.37
C LYS A 42 -10.72 16.63 -9.87
N ARG A 43 -9.66 16.16 -9.22
CA ARG A 43 -9.60 15.98 -7.77
C ARG A 43 -8.59 16.93 -7.14
N HIS A 44 -8.98 17.62 -6.08
CA HIS A 44 -8.10 18.42 -5.25
C HIS A 44 -8.35 18.14 -3.77
N ILE A 45 -7.41 18.58 -2.93
CA ILE A 45 -7.48 18.43 -1.48
C ILE A 45 -7.81 19.79 -0.88
N GLU A 46 -8.84 19.85 -0.06
CA GLU A 46 -9.17 21.00 0.79
C GLU A 46 -8.72 20.73 2.22
N LEU A 47 -8.05 21.71 2.84
CA LEU A 47 -7.47 21.59 4.18
C LEU A 47 -8.01 22.68 5.11
N GLU A 48 -8.58 22.23 6.22
CA GLU A 48 -8.97 23.09 7.34
C GLU A 48 -7.93 22.94 8.47
N CYS A 49 -7.11 23.96 8.67
CA CYS A 49 -6.03 23.95 9.65
C CYS A 49 -6.38 24.74 10.91
N LYS A 50 -5.91 24.28 12.08
CA LYS A 50 -6.15 24.95 13.37
C LYS A 50 -5.43 26.30 13.50
N GLY A 51 -4.30 26.47 12.80
CA GLY A 51 -3.55 27.72 12.80
C GLY A 51 -2.57 27.87 11.65
N LYS A 52 -1.94 29.05 11.58
CA LYS A 52 -0.95 29.39 10.54
C LYS A 52 0.23 28.42 10.52
N LYS A 53 0.72 28.02 11.70
CA LYS A 53 1.84 27.08 11.81
C LYS A 53 1.51 25.73 11.15
N ASP A 54 0.36 25.14 11.48
CA ASP A 54 -0.07 23.85 10.91
C ASP A 54 -0.23 23.93 9.39
N ARG A 55 -0.78 25.04 8.90
CA ARG A 55 -0.90 25.30 7.46
C ARG A 55 0.46 25.39 6.76
N ASP A 56 1.38 26.15 7.33
CA ASP A 56 2.71 26.34 6.75
C ASP A 56 3.51 25.03 6.79
N ASP A 57 3.39 24.24 7.87
CA ASP A 57 4.02 22.92 8.01
C ASP A 57 3.45 21.92 6.97
N VAL A 58 2.13 21.91 6.74
CA VAL A 58 1.51 21.06 5.71
C VAL A 58 1.89 21.50 4.29
N ALA A 59 1.93 22.81 4.02
CA ALA A 59 2.33 23.33 2.71
C ALA A 59 3.75 22.87 2.34
N ALA A 60 4.70 22.95 3.27
CA ALA A 60 6.06 22.47 3.06
C ALA A 60 6.10 20.96 2.70
N ILE A 61 5.28 20.13 3.37
CA ILE A 61 5.18 18.69 3.07
C ILE A 61 4.67 18.45 1.65
N PHE A 62 3.63 19.18 1.22
CA PHE A 62 3.07 19.04 -0.12
C PHE A 62 4.02 19.53 -1.22
N GLU A 63 4.81 20.57 -0.95
CA GLU A 63 5.79 21.12 -1.89
C GLU A 63 7.04 20.25 -2.02
N GLU A 64 7.59 19.73 -0.91
CA GLU A 64 8.90 19.06 -0.92
C GLU A 64 8.80 17.53 -0.94
N GLU A 65 7.91 16.92 -0.17
CA GLU A 65 8.07 15.50 0.23
C GLU A 65 6.95 14.56 -0.26
N VAL A 66 5.77 15.08 -0.60
CA VAL A 66 4.61 14.23 -0.95
C VAL A 66 4.84 13.43 -2.23
N VAL A 67 5.37 14.04 -3.29
CA VAL A 67 5.51 13.33 -4.58
C VAL A 67 6.63 12.29 -4.53
N LEU A 68 7.71 12.57 -3.79
CA LEU A 68 8.91 11.74 -3.76
C LEU A 68 8.72 10.39 -3.04
N ARG A 69 7.64 10.23 -2.27
CA ARG A 69 7.45 9.06 -1.39
C ARG A 69 6.16 8.28 -1.63
N VAL A 70 5.37 8.65 -2.65
CA VAL A 70 4.21 7.85 -3.07
C VAL A 70 4.71 6.69 -3.91
N ASN A 71 5.10 5.60 -3.25
CA ASN A 71 5.42 4.35 -3.92
C ASN A 71 4.20 3.43 -3.88
N PRO A 72 3.79 2.85 -5.03
CA PRO A 72 2.88 1.72 -4.99
C PRO A 72 3.52 0.60 -4.17
N ARG A 73 2.71 -0.12 -3.37
CA ARG A 73 3.20 -1.29 -2.65
C ARG A 73 3.74 -2.29 -3.68
N VAL A 74 5.06 -2.53 -3.68
CA VAL A 74 5.65 -3.61 -4.46
C VAL A 74 5.32 -4.90 -3.72
N VAL A 75 4.34 -5.65 -4.21
CA VAL A 75 4.14 -7.03 -3.78
C VAL A 75 5.23 -7.84 -4.51
N LEU A 76 6.36 -8.06 -3.84
CA LEU A 76 7.32 -9.07 -4.28
C LEU A 76 6.70 -10.43 -3.95
N ASP A 77 6.33 -11.18 -4.99
CA ASP A 77 5.84 -12.55 -4.86
C ASP A 77 6.99 -13.42 -4.34
N ASP A 78 7.06 -13.60 -3.02
CA ASP A 78 8.08 -14.40 -2.31
C ASP A 78 7.73 -15.90 -2.35
N ASN A 79 7.06 -16.36 -3.42
CA ASN A 79 6.87 -17.78 -3.67
C ASN A 79 8.04 -18.27 -4.52
N PRO A 80 9.13 -18.80 -3.93
CA PRO A 80 10.16 -19.43 -4.72
C PRO A 80 9.49 -20.52 -5.57
N PRO A 81 9.75 -20.58 -6.88
CA PRO A 81 9.20 -21.64 -7.71
C PRO A 81 9.52 -22.98 -7.06
N ALA A 82 8.47 -23.79 -6.84
CA ALA A 82 8.61 -25.11 -6.22
C ALA A 82 9.77 -25.84 -6.88
N ALA A 83 10.75 -26.26 -6.07
CA ALA A 83 11.91 -26.98 -6.56
C ALA A 83 11.43 -28.17 -7.41
N PRO A 84 12.01 -28.40 -8.61
CA PRO A 84 11.64 -29.57 -9.39
C PRO A 84 11.84 -30.81 -8.53
N ALA A 85 10.83 -31.68 -8.50
CA ALA A 85 10.89 -32.93 -7.76
C ALA A 85 12.21 -33.65 -8.09
N ALA A 86 12.96 -34.01 -7.05
CA ALA A 86 14.19 -34.77 -7.21
C ALA A 86 13.90 -36.01 -8.06
N PRO A 87 14.76 -36.35 -9.05
CA PRO A 87 14.58 -37.57 -9.81
C PRO A 87 14.59 -38.75 -8.83
N GLU A 88 13.56 -39.59 -8.89
CA GLU A 88 13.48 -40.82 -8.11
C GLU A 88 14.79 -41.60 -8.30
N LEU A 89 15.45 -41.91 -7.19
CA LEU A 89 16.69 -42.65 -7.19
C LEU A 89 16.38 -44.06 -7.73
N ASP A 90 16.71 -44.31 -8.99
CA ASP A 90 16.50 -45.61 -9.63
C ASP A 90 17.43 -46.64 -8.97
N THR A 91 16.88 -47.39 -8.01
CA THR A 91 17.61 -48.43 -7.26
C THR A 91 17.85 -49.71 -8.08
N ARG A 92 17.59 -49.73 -9.40
CA ARG A 92 17.65 -50.96 -10.21
C ARG A 92 18.96 -51.22 -10.92
N LEU A 93 20.00 -50.42 -10.70
CA LEU A 93 21.32 -50.63 -11.30
C LEU A 93 22.43 -50.64 -10.26
N ASN A 94 22.55 -51.77 -9.55
CA ASN A 94 23.86 -52.31 -9.14
C ASN A 94 23.74 -53.79 -8.69
N PRO A 95 24.06 -54.74 -9.56
CA PRO A 95 24.71 -55.97 -9.17
C PRO A 95 26.16 -55.94 -9.68
N SER A 96 27.04 -55.29 -8.93
CA SER A 96 28.48 -55.48 -9.08
C SER A 96 29.00 -56.36 -7.95
N GLU A 97 29.38 -57.58 -8.35
CA GLU A 97 30.50 -58.39 -7.83
C GLU A 97 30.39 -59.01 -6.43
N SER A 98 30.12 -60.33 -6.38
CA SER A 98 31.07 -61.36 -5.91
C SER A 98 30.56 -62.77 -6.21
#